data_AF-A0A3M6GY52-F1
#
_entry.id   AF-A0A3M6GY52-F1
#
_cell.length_a   1.000
_cell.length_b   1.000
_cell.length_c   1.000
_cell.angle_alpha   90.00
_cell.angle_beta   90.00
_cell.angle_gamma   90.00
#
_symmetry.space_group_name_H-M   'P 1'
#
loop_
_entity.id
_entity.type
_entity.pdbx_description
1 polymer ?
#
loop_
_entity_poly.entity_id
_entity_poly.type
_entity_poly.pdbx_seq_one_letter_code
_entity_poly.pdbx_strand_id
1 'polypeptide(L)'
;MPTVTGRTHTSTLARNLSHPLLREKPIKPARVTAQNGRLTPQTLDILKMARDYPLVISTGHADADEVRMLIEEALRIGVPRLMLNQPANPLTGLKAAELEVIGSEPSVYIEQTALTYLLGYQDRQDFTKVLSHVPNVVYSSDLGQTSQVDVHEWLSMSGQWFDAFGLSCERRAEMTLLNPQRMLAI
;
A
#
# COMPACT_ATOMS: atom_id res chain seq x y z
N MET A 1 7.30 -0.23 -11.51
CA MET A 1 8.40 -1.22 -11.36
C MET A 1 7.85 -2.62 -11.51
N PRO A 2 8.55 -3.63 -12.06
CA PRO A 2 8.04 -5.00 -12.03
C PRO A 2 8.03 -5.48 -10.58
N THR A 3 6.83 -5.73 -10.04
CA THR A 3 6.69 -6.40 -8.75
C THR A 3 7.11 -7.85 -8.90
N VAL A 4 8.28 -8.19 -8.38
CA VAL A 4 8.80 -9.55 -8.38
C VAL A 4 8.28 -10.26 -7.12
N THR A 5 7.04 -10.74 -7.18
CA THR A 5 6.47 -11.54 -6.08
C THR A 5 6.88 -13.00 -6.22
N GLY A 6 7.19 -13.67 -5.11
CA GLY A 6 7.48 -15.11 -5.11
C GLY A 6 6.25 -15.98 -5.29
N ARG A 7 5.18 -15.43 -5.87
CA ARG A 7 3.83 -16.01 -5.88
C ARG A 7 3.19 -15.98 -7.26
N THR A 8 2.25 -16.88 -7.45
CA THR A 8 1.49 -17.13 -8.68
C THR A 8 0.36 -16.11 -8.92
N HIS A 9 0.60 -14.81 -8.70
CA HIS A 9 -0.39 -13.80 -9.08
C HIS A 9 -0.09 -13.29 -10.50
N THR A 10 -0.93 -13.68 -11.45
CA THR A 10 -0.86 -13.21 -12.84
C THR A 10 -1.50 -11.83 -12.93
N SER A 11 -0.66 -10.79 -13.02
CA SER A 11 -1.11 -9.43 -13.32
C SER A 11 -1.86 -9.37 -14.64
N THR A 12 -2.98 -8.63 -14.67
CA THR A 12 -3.72 -8.36 -15.91
C THR A 12 -3.02 -7.35 -16.82
N LEU A 13 -2.07 -6.57 -16.27
CA LEU A 13 -1.23 -5.65 -17.05
C LEU A 13 -0.23 -6.41 -17.92
N ALA A 14 -0.13 -6.04 -19.20
CA ALA A 14 0.90 -6.54 -20.10
C ALA A 14 2.30 -6.11 -19.58
N ARG A 15 3.18 -7.08 -19.34
CA ARG A 15 4.51 -6.85 -18.79
C ARG A 15 5.56 -7.02 -19.88
N ASN A 16 6.22 -5.91 -20.23
CA ASN A 16 7.42 -5.92 -21.05
C ASN A 16 8.65 -5.74 -20.15
N LEU A 17 9.75 -6.41 -20.49
CA LEU A 17 11.02 -6.15 -19.82
C LEU A 17 11.48 -4.74 -20.20
N SER A 18 11.82 -3.94 -19.18
CA SER A 18 12.34 -2.59 -19.39
C SER A 18 13.74 -2.57 -20.00
N HIS A 19 14.48 -3.69 -19.89
CA HIS A 19 15.83 -3.81 -20.44
C HIS A 19 16.17 -5.26 -20.82
N PRO A 20 16.88 -5.52 -21.94
CA PRO A 20 17.28 -6.87 -22.35
C PRO A 20 18.07 -7.66 -21.30
N LEU A 21 18.92 -7.00 -20.50
CA LEU A 21 19.68 -7.63 -19.42
C LEU A 21 18.82 -8.40 -18.41
N LEU A 22 17.56 -8.01 -18.22
CA LEU A 22 16.65 -8.71 -17.30
C LEU A 22 16.23 -10.10 -17.81
N ARG A 23 16.45 -10.41 -19.11
CA ARG A 23 16.31 -11.78 -19.63
C ARG A 23 17.44 -12.68 -19.16
N GLU A 24 18.67 -12.15 -19.18
CA GLU A 24 19.88 -12.89 -18.84
C GLU A 24 20.10 -12.98 -17.32
N LYS A 25 19.72 -11.92 -16.59
CA LYS A 25 19.88 -11.80 -15.14
C LYS A 25 18.54 -11.45 -14.49
N PRO A 26 17.60 -12.41 -14.42
CA PRO A 26 16.31 -12.17 -13.79
C PRO A 26 16.50 -11.89 -12.31
N ILE A 27 15.76 -10.92 -11.78
CA ILE A 27 15.68 -10.67 -10.34
C ILE A 27 14.88 -11.82 -9.73
N LYS A 28 15.49 -12.52 -8.76
CA LYS A 28 14.80 -13.59 -8.05
C LYS A 28 13.71 -13.00 -7.15
N PRO A 29 12.50 -13.57 -7.15
CA PRO A 29 11.49 -13.15 -6.19
C PRO A 29 11.94 -13.35 -4.75
N ALA A 30 11.58 -12.40 -3.89
CA ALA A 30 11.81 -12.47 -2.46
C ALA A 30 10.47 -12.52 -1.71
N ARG A 31 10.47 -13.17 -0.56
CA ARG A 31 9.36 -13.18 0.40
C ARG A 31 9.85 -12.58 1.71
N VAL A 32 8.93 -12.00 2.47
CA VAL A 32 9.25 -11.52 3.82
C VAL A 32 9.23 -12.65 4.85
N THR A 33 8.65 -13.80 4.48
CA THR A 33 8.65 -15.03 5.29
C THR A 33 9.57 -16.11 4.72
N ALA A 34 10.12 -16.92 5.62
CA ALA A 34 10.79 -18.17 5.31
C ALA A 34 9.78 -19.31 5.11
N GLN A 35 10.25 -20.47 4.66
CA GLN A 35 9.40 -21.66 4.43
C GLN A 35 8.66 -22.15 5.67
N ASN A 36 9.17 -21.84 6.87
CA ASN A 36 8.53 -22.17 8.14
C ASN A 36 7.41 -21.19 8.55
N GLY A 37 7.04 -20.25 7.67
CA GLY A 37 5.98 -19.27 7.91
C GLY A 37 6.37 -18.13 8.86
N ARG A 38 7.65 -17.99 9.24
CA ARG A 38 8.12 -16.88 10.09
C ARG A 38 8.81 -15.80 9.26
N LEU A 39 8.77 -14.57 9.74
CA LEU A 39 9.56 -13.48 9.15
C LEU A 39 11.04 -13.86 9.07
N THR A 40 11.67 -13.55 7.94
CA THR A 40 13.10 -13.83 7.74
C THR A 40 13.96 -12.94 8.64
N PRO A 41 15.19 -13.36 9.00
CA PRO A 41 16.13 -12.49 9.72
C PRO A 41 16.33 -11.14 9.02
N GLN A 42 16.41 -11.13 7.69
CA GLN A 42 16.59 -9.92 6.88
C GLN A 42 15.38 -8.98 6.98
N THR A 43 14.16 -9.53 6.99
CA THR A 43 12.95 -8.73 7.23
C THR A 43 12.98 -8.10 8.62
N LEU A 44 13.34 -8.88 9.65
CA LEU A 44 13.46 -8.36 11.02
C LEU A 44 14.50 -7.25 11.12
N ASP A 45 15.62 -7.38 10.41
CA ASP A 45 16.68 -6.36 10.40
C ASP A 45 16.22 -5.07 9.70
N ILE A 46 15.43 -5.17 8.63
CA ILE A 46 14.80 -4.00 7.99
C ILE A 46 13.80 -3.31 8.93
N LEU A 47 12.99 -4.07 9.67
CA LEU A 47 12.05 -3.48 10.64
C LEU A 47 12.79 -2.78 11.79
N LYS A 48 13.87 -3.39 12.31
CA LYS A 48 14.73 -2.73 13.32
C LYS A 48 15.38 -1.46 12.77
N MET A 49 15.85 -1.49 11.52
CA MET A 49 16.37 -0.29 10.86
C MET A 49 15.29 0.80 10.75
N ALA A 50 14.06 0.45 10.37
CA ALA A 50 12.95 1.41 10.32
C ALA A 50 12.55 1.95 11.71
N ARG A 51 12.81 1.21 12.78
CA ARG A 51 12.68 1.68 14.16
C ARG A 51 13.78 2.67 14.53
N ASP A 52 15.02 2.37 14.15
CA ASP A 52 16.21 3.09 14.61
C ASP A 52 16.49 4.37 13.78
N TYR A 53 15.90 4.49 12.59
CA TYR A 53 16.11 5.60 11.65
C TYR A 53 14.79 6.30 11.29
N PRO A 54 14.82 7.59 10.87
CA PRO A 54 13.63 8.34 10.46
C PRO A 54 13.14 7.91 9.07
N LEU A 55 12.73 6.65 8.96
CA LEU A 55 12.25 6.02 7.74
C LEU A 55 10.78 5.64 7.89
N VAL A 56 10.08 5.63 6.76
CA VAL A 56 8.81 4.91 6.60
C VAL A 56 9.16 3.62 5.88
N ILE A 57 8.73 2.48 6.43
CA ILE A 57 8.85 1.20 5.74
C ILE A 57 7.50 0.78 5.17
N SER A 58 7.49 0.41 3.89
CA SER A 58 6.30 -0.14 3.23
C SER A 58 6.32 -1.66 3.30
N THR A 59 5.15 -2.29 3.48
CA THR A 59 5.03 -3.77 3.45
C THR A 59 5.37 -4.38 2.09
N GLY A 60 5.45 -3.54 1.04
CA GLY A 60 5.52 -4.01 -0.34
C GLY A 60 4.35 -4.92 -0.70
N HIS A 61 4.51 -5.73 -1.73
CA HIS A 61 3.47 -6.65 -2.21
C HIS A 61 3.52 -7.99 -1.45
N ALA A 62 3.46 -7.92 -0.13
CA ALA A 62 3.21 -9.05 0.74
C ALA A 62 1.75 -9.54 0.61
N ASP A 63 1.51 -10.84 0.83
CA ASP A 63 0.13 -11.35 0.93
C ASP A 63 -0.49 -11.00 2.29
N ALA A 64 -1.77 -11.33 2.46
CA ALA A 64 -2.52 -11.00 3.67
C ALA A 64 -1.83 -11.49 4.95
N ASP A 65 -1.34 -12.74 4.96
CA ASP A 65 -0.71 -13.36 6.12
C ASP A 65 0.63 -12.70 6.44
N GLU A 66 1.44 -12.42 5.42
CA GLU A 66 2.69 -11.68 5.58
C GLU A 66 2.47 -10.25 6.06
N VAL A 67 1.46 -9.56 5.55
CA VAL A 67 1.10 -8.20 6.01
C VAL A 67 0.73 -8.23 7.49
N ARG A 68 -0.09 -9.19 7.93
CA ARG A 68 -0.45 -9.33 9.35
C ARG A 68 0.77 -9.61 10.22
N MET A 69 1.66 -10.52 9.80
CA MET A 69 2.91 -10.77 10.51
C MET A 69 3.83 -9.54 10.58
N LEU A 70 3.91 -8.76 9.51
CA LEU A 70 4.68 -7.52 9.48
C LEU A 70 4.09 -6.48 10.44
N ILE A 71 2.77 -6.33 10.49
CA ILE A 71 2.08 -5.44 11.44
C ILE A 71 2.36 -5.88 12.87
N GLU A 72 2.12 -7.15 13.20
CA GLU A 72 2.33 -7.69 14.54
C GLU A 72 3.77 -7.46 15.02
N GLU A 73 4.76 -7.78 14.19
CA GLU A 73 6.16 -7.60 14.56
C GLU A 73 6.56 -6.12 14.65
N ALA A 74 6.08 -5.29 13.73
CA ALA A 74 6.32 -3.85 13.74
C ALA A 74 5.81 -3.19 15.03
N LEU A 75 4.58 -3.54 15.44
CA LEU A 75 4.00 -3.08 16.70
C LEU A 75 4.80 -3.61 17.90
N ARG A 76 5.16 -4.91 17.88
CA ARG A 76 5.92 -5.56 18.97
C ARG A 76 7.27 -4.90 19.23
N ILE A 77 7.99 -4.50 18.18
CA ILE A 77 9.32 -3.88 18.31
C ILE A 77 9.30 -2.35 18.31
N GLY A 78 8.13 -1.74 18.12
CA GLY A 78 7.94 -0.29 18.15
C GLY A 78 8.40 0.44 16.89
N VAL A 79 8.18 -0.14 15.70
CA VAL A 79 8.41 0.58 14.43
C VAL A 79 7.46 1.79 14.37
N PRO A 80 7.97 3.02 14.21
CA PRO A 80 7.16 4.23 14.34
C PRO A 80 6.26 4.49 13.14
N ARG A 81 6.63 4.01 11.95
CA ARG A 81 5.94 4.30 10.67
C ARG A 81 6.00 3.10 9.74
N LEU A 82 4.95 2.27 9.77
CA LEU A 82 4.70 1.19 8.83
C LEU A 82 3.59 1.61 7.87
N MET A 83 3.85 1.58 6.56
CA MET A 83 2.84 1.82 5.54
C MET A 83 2.41 0.49 4.91
N LEU A 84 1.12 0.20 4.93
CA LEU A 84 0.57 -0.92 4.16
C LEU A 84 0.48 -0.52 2.69
N ASN A 85 1.19 -1.23 1.83
CA ASN A 85 1.24 -0.96 0.40
C ASN A 85 -0.01 -1.51 -0.29
N GLN A 86 -0.87 -0.62 -0.78
CA GLN A 86 -2.09 -0.97 -1.51
C GLN A 86 -2.90 -2.15 -0.91
N PRO A 87 -3.20 -2.20 0.41
CA PRO A 87 -3.69 -3.41 1.07
C PRO A 87 -5.03 -3.97 0.54
N ALA A 88 -5.79 -3.18 -0.24
CA ALA A 88 -7.01 -3.64 -0.93
C ALA A 88 -6.73 -4.40 -2.25
N ASN A 89 -5.48 -4.46 -2.72
CA ASN A 89 -5.12 -5.17 -3.95
C ASN A 89 -5.39 -6.69 -3.81
N PRO A 90 -5.61 -7.45 -4.91
CA PRO A 90 -6.00 -8.86 -4.85
C PRO A 90 -5.04 -9.80 -4.11
N LEU A 91 -3.75 -9.45 -3.99
CA LEU A 91 -2.76 -10.26 -3.27
C LEU A 91 -2.93 -10.14 -1.75
N THR A 92 -3.32 -8.96 -1.26
CA THR A 92 -3.42 -8.64 0.16
C THR A 92 -4.88 -8.71 0.63
N GLY A 93 -5.81 -8.16 -0.16
CA GLY A 93 -7.25 -8.39 -0.05
C GLY A 93 -7.93 -7.83 1.21
N LEU A 94 -7.28 -6.95 1.97
CA LEU A 94 -7.85 -6.36 3.17
C LEU A 94 -8.97 -5.37 2.81
N LYS A 95 -10.06 -5.42 3.56
CA LYS A 95 -11.27 -4.61 3.35
C LYS A 95 -11.40 -3.51 4.39
N ALA A 96 -12.27 -2.53 4.12
CA ALA A 96 -12.42 -1.34 4.96
C ALA A 96 -12.58 -1.65 6.46
N ALA A 97 -13.38 -2.66 6.82
CA ALA A 97 -13.61 -3.03 8.22
C ALA A 97 -12.34 -3.50 8.95
N GLU A 98 -11.47 -4.26 8.27
CA GLU A 98 -10.20 -4.70 8.86
C GLU A 98 -9.18 -3.56 8.87
N LEU A 99 -9.16 -2.76 7.80
CA LEU A 99 -8.30 -1.59 7.70
C LEU A 99 -8.63 -0.52 8.73
N GLU A 100 -9.89 -0.36 9.12
CA GLU A 100 -10.31 0.59 10.16
C GLU A 100 -9.73 0.21 11.52
N VAL A 101 -9.73 -1.08 11.86
CA VAL A 101 -9.09 -1.60 13.07
C VAL A 101 -7.57 -1.41 13.00
N ILE A 102 -6.94 -1.82 11.91
CA ILE A 102 -5.48 -1.69 11.76
C ILE A 102 -5.03 -0.23 11.78
N GLY A 103 -5.73 0.65 11.06
CA GLY A 103 -5.40 2.06 10.95
C GLY A 103 -5.60 2.85 12.25
N SER A 104 -6.29 2.27 13.25
CA SER A 104 -6.37 2.87 14.58
C SER A 104 -5.04 2.87 15.32
N GLU A 105 -4.09 2.01 14.92
CA GLU A 105 -2.72 2.04 15.43
C GLU A 105 -1.99 3.28 14.91
N PRO A 106 -1.47 4.17 15.79
CA PRO A 106 -0.88 5.43 15.38
C PRO A 106 0.35 5.31 14.46
N SER A 107 1.05 4.18 14.51
CA SER A 107 2.25 3.91 13.71
C SER A 107 1.96 3.22 12.38
N VAL A 108 0.71 2.85 12.11
CA VAL A 108 0.32 2.13 10.87
C VAL A 108 -0.46 3.05 9.95
N TYR A 109 0.00 3.17 8.72
CA TYR A 109 -0.59 3.98 7.66
C TYR A 109 -1.14 3.09 6.56
N ILE A 110 -2.30 3.46 6.02
CA ILE A 110 -3.03 2.65 5.04
C ILE A 110 -2.98 3.36 3.70
N GLU A 111 -2.34 2.76 2.70
CA GLU A 111 -2.41 3.32 1.36
C GLU A 111 -3.76 2.99 0.70
N GLN A 112 -4.48 4.00 0.22
CA GLN A 112 -5.62 3.80 -0.68
C GLN A 112 -5.25 4.35 -2.06
N THR A 113 -5.18 3.47 -3.06
CA THR A 113 -4.79 3.87 -4.42
C THR A 113 -5.98 3.98 -5.35
N ALA A 114 -5.98 4.99 -6.22
CA ALA A 114 -6.99 5.11 -7.28
C ALA A 114 -7.01 3.90 -8.23
N LEU A 115 -5.85 3.31 -8.51
CA LEU A 115 -5.73 2.19 -9.44
C LEU A 115 -6.55 0.97 -9.01
N THR A 116 -6.62 0.66 -7.71
CA THR A 116 -7.42 -0.49 -7.23
C THR A 116 -8.91 -0.34 -7.54
N TYR A 117 -9.42 0.90 -7.50
CA TYR A 117 -10.80 1.22 -7.88
C TYR A 117 -10.98 1.20 -9.40
N LEU A 118 -10.07 1.80 -10.15
CA LEU A 118 -10.12 1.85 -11.62
C LEU A 118 -10.06 0.48 -12.29
N LEU A 119 -9.31 -0.47 -11.70
CA LEU A 119 -9.22 -1.85 -12.18
C LEU A 119 -10.35 -2.74 -11.67
N GLY A 120 -11.26 -2.22 -10.84
CA GLY A 120 -12.38 -2.98 -10.26
C GLY A 120 -11.96 -4.01 -9.21
N TYR A 121 -10.75 -3.90 -8.65
CA TYR A 121 -10.31 -4.76 -7.54
C TYR A 121 -11.00 -4.41 -6.23
N GLN A 122 -11.43 -3.17 -6.10
CA GLN A 122 -12.21 -2.67 -4.99
C GLN A 122 -13.51 -2.08 -5.53
N ASP A 123 -14.63 -2.44 -4.92
CA ASP A 123 -15.93 -1.86 -5.29
C ASP A 123 -16.10 -0.46 -4.68
N ARG A 124 -17.10 0.27 -5.17
CA ARG A 124 -17.41 1.63 -4.72
C ARG A 124 -17.70 1.69 -3.22
N GLN A 125 -18.40 0.70 -2.68
CA GLN A 125 -18.81 0.73 -1.27
C GLN A 125 -17.60 0.62 -0.35
N ASP A 126 -16.71 -0.32 -0.61
CA ASP A 126 -15.48 -0.53 0.15
C ASP A 126 -14.53 0.66 -0.01
N PHE A 127 -14.32 1.15 -1.24
CA PHE A 127 -13.48 2.32 -1.51
C PHE A 127 -13.98 3.58 -0.80
N THR A 128 -15.29 3.84 -0.85
CA THR A 128 -15.90 4.95 -0.09
C THR A 128 -15.68 4.77 1.42
N LYS A 129 -15.89 3.56 1.97
CA LYS A 129 -15.68 3.32 3.41
C LYS A 129 -14.25 3.58 3.84
N VAL A 130 -13.25 3.14 3.05
CA VAL A 130 -11.84 3.41 3.34
C VAL A 130 -11.57 4.91 3.40
N LEU A 131 -11.96 5.64 2.35
CA LEU A 131 -11.71 7.09 2.29
C LEU A 131 -12.47 7.87 3.36
N SER A 132 -13.67 7.45 3.73
CA SER A 132 -14.51 8.15 4.71
C SER A 132 -14.09 7.88 6.17
N HIS A 133 -13.75 6.63 6.53
CA HIS A 133 -13.71 6.23 7.95
C HIS A 133 -12.36 5.67 8.43
N VAL A 134 -11.55 5.09 7.54
CA VAL A 134 -10.32 4.42 7.97
C VAL A 134 -9.29 5.48 8.46
N PRO A 135 -8.76 5.38 9.69
CA PRO A 135 -7.76 6.33 10.15
C PRO A 135 -6.41 6.15 9.44
N ASN A 136 -5.54 7.16 9.51
CA ASN A 136 -4.20 7.14 8.92
C ASN A 136 -4.12 6.71 7.44
N VAL A 137 -5.21 6.94 6.66
CA VAL A 137 -5.22 6.71 5.21
C VAL A 137 -4.33 7.73 4.52
N VAL A 138 -3.52 7.25 3.58
CA VAL A 138 -2.75 8.04 2.62
C VAL A 138 -3.29 7.74 1.23
N TYR A 139 -3.80 8.76 0.55
CA TYR A 139 -4.34 8.61 -0.81
C TYR A 139 -3.26 8.77 -1.87
N SER A 140 -3.16 7.81 -2.79
CA SER A 140 -2.22 7.85 -3.92
C SER A 140 -2.90 7.38 -5.22
N SER A 141 -2.20 7.48 -6.35
CA SER A 141 -2.75 7.05 -7.65
C SER A 141 -2.38 5.61 -8.00
N ASP A 142 -1.12 5.23 -7.78
CA ASP A 142 -0.42 4.12 -8.44
C ASP A 142 -0.54 4.13 -9.98
N LEU A 143 -0.66 5.33 -10.55
CA LEU A 143 -0.67 5.55 -12.00
C LEU A 143 0.75 5.85 -12.52
N GLY A 144 0.87 6.33 -13.76
CA GLY A 144 2.13 6.74 -14.37
C GLY A 144 2.69 5.75 -15.40
N GLN A 145 1.92 4.71 -15.76
CA GLN A 145 2.20 3.96 -16.98
C GLN A 145 1.74 4.75 -18.21
N THR A 146 2.44 4.61 -19.34
CA THR A 146 2.19 5.41 -20.56
C THR A 146 0.80 5.20 -21.17
N SER A 147 0.11 4.12 -20.78
CA SER A 147 -1.25 3.80 -21.24
C SER A 147 -2.35 4.23 -20.25
N GLN A 148 -1.99 4.87 -19.14
CA GLN A 148 -2.92 5.28 -18.09
C GLN A 148 -3.26 6.76 -18.17
N VAL A 149 -4.28 7.12 -17.40
CA VAL A 149 -4.75 8.48 -17.15
C VAL A 149 -3.60 9.40 -16.74
N ASP A 150 -3.56 10.60 -17.32
CA ASP A 150 -2.62 11.65 -16.92
C ASP A 150 -2.92 12.16 -15.50
N VAL A 151 -1.93 12.80 -14.87
CA VAL A 151 -2.01 13.41 -13.54
C VAL A 151 -3.16 14.41 -13.45
N HIS A 152 -3.35 15.31 -14.43
CA HIS A 152 -4.43 16.30 -14.35
C HIS A 152 -5.81 15.67 -14.39
N GLU A 153 -5.98 14.66 -15.26
CA GLU A 153 -7.22 13.93 -15.38
C GLU A 153 -7.51 13.10 -14.12
N TRP A 154 -6.51 12.43 -13.55
CA TRP A 154 -6.63 11.73 -12.27
C TRP A 154 -7.02 12.65 -11.11
N LEU A 155 -6.45 13.85 -11.02
CA LEU A 155 -6.80 14.82 -9.98
C LEU A 155 -8.26 15.28 -10.11
N SER A 156 -8.70 15.60 -11.34
CA SER A 156 -10.09 15.97 -11.62
C SER A 156 -11.06 14.84 -11.25
N MET A 157 -10.75 13.62 -11.68
CA MET A 157 -11.56 12.43 -11.42
C MET A 157 -11.62 12.09 -9.92
N SER A 158 -10.50 12.19 -9.21
CA SER A 158 -10.45 11.99 -7.74
C SER A 158 -11.31 13.03 -7.02
N GLY A 159 -11.28 14.29 -7.45
CA GLY A 159 -12.15 15.35 -6.91
C GLY A 159 -13.63 14.99 -7.06
N GLN A 160 -14.04 14.54 -8.25
CA GLN A 160 -15.42 14.11 -8.50
C GLN A 160 -15.83 12.92 -7.63
N TRP A 161 -14.92 11.95 -7.39
CA TRP A 161 -15.19 10.85 -6.47
C TRP A 161 -15.35 11.33 -5.03
N PHE A 162 -14.48 12.24 -4.56
CA PHE A 162 -14.58 12.79 -3.21
C PHE A 162 -15.90 13.54 -3.00
N ASP A 163 -16.37 14.29 -4.01
CA ASP A 163 -17.69 14.92 -4.01
C ASP A 163 -18.81 13.88 -3.97
N ALA A 164 -18.76 12.88 -4.86
CA ALA A 164 -19.76 11.82 -4.96
C ALA A 164 -19.83 10.91 -3.72
N PHE A 165 -18.77 10.86 -2.91
CA PHE A 165 -18.71 10.13 -1.64
C PHE A 165 -19.03 11.01 -0.43
N GLY A 166 -19.25 12.31 -0.63
CA GLY A 166 -19.57 13.25 0.45
C GLY A 166 -18.42 13.50 1.42
N LEU A 167 -17.17 13.41 0.96
CA LEU A 167 -16.01 13.68 1.82
C LEU A 167 -15.92 15.17 2.14
N SER A 168 -15.76 15.50 3.42
CA SER A 168 -15.56 16.89 3.87
C SER A 168 -14.19 17.43 3.42
N CYS A 169 -14.03 18.76 3.43
CA CYS A 169 -12.75 19.40 3.12
C CYS A 169 -11.64 18.95 4.07
N GLU A 170 -11.97 18.82 5.36
CA GLU A 170 -11.06 18.36 6.40
C GLU A 170 -10.60 16.94 6.12
N ARG A 171 -11.54 16.03 5.80
CA ARG A 171 -11.20 14.63 5.51
C ARG A 171 -10.34 14.49 4.25
N ARG A 172 -10.61 15.29 3.22
CA ARG A 172 -9.76 15.34 2.01
C ARG A 172 -8.36 15.83 2.33
N ALA A 173 -8.22 16.86 3.16
CA ALA A 173 -6.93 17.38 3.58
C ALA A 173 -6.17 16.36 4.45
N GLU A 174 -6.86 15.63 5.33
CA GLU A 174 -6.26 14.56 6.13
C GLU A 174 -5.57 13.53 5.24
N MET A 175 -6.30 12.91 4.32
CA MET A 175 -5.77 11.78 3.55
C MET A 175 -4.81 12.17 2.42
N THR A 176 -4.87 13.41 1.92
CA THR A 176 -4.01 13.87 0.80
C THR A 176 -2.81 14.70 1.25
N LEU A 177 -2.81 15.23 2.48
CA LEU A 177 -1.76 16.13 2.97
C LEU A 177 -1.32 15.80 4.40
N LEU A 178 -2.24 15.86 5.37
CA LEU A 178 -1.84 15.84 6.79
C LEU A 178 -1.36 14.46 7.24
N ASN A 179 -2.00 13.37 6.80
CA ASN A 179 -1.55 12.01 7.12
C ASN A 179 -0.19 11.71 6.47
N PRO A 180 0.04 12.00 5.17
CA PRO A 180 1.37 11.93 4.57
C PRO A 180 2.42 12.78 5.32
N GLN A 181 2.09 14.01 5.70
CA GLN A 181 3.01 14.89 6.44
C GLN A 181 3.37 14.30 7.81
N ARG A 182 2.38 13.82 8.57
CA ARG A 182 2.61 13.13 9.86
C ARG A 182 3.46 11.88 9.67
N MET A 183 3.17 11.09 8.62
CA MET A 183 3.93 9.89 8.28
C MET A 183 5.39 10.20 7.95
N LEU A 184 5.70 11.33 7.31
CA LEU A 184 7.04 11.68 6.88
C LEU A 184 7.78 12.61 7.86
N ALA A 185 7.16 12.97 8.99
CA ALA A 185 7.77 13.85 9.98
C ALA A 185 8.99 13.18 10.63
N ILE A 186 10.05 13.98 10.81
CA ILE A 186 11.35 13.58 11.39
C ILE A 186 11.36 13.93 12.88
#